data_AF-A0A317KZQ2-F1
#
_entry.id   AF-A0A317KZQ2-F1
#
_cell.length_a   1.000
_cell.length_b   1.000
_cell.length_c   1.000
_cell.angle_alpha   90.00
_cell.angle_beta   90.00
_cell.angle_gamma   90.00
#
_symmetry.space_group_name_H-M   'P 1'
#
loop_
_entity.id
_entity.type
_entity.pdbx_description
1 polymer ?
#
loop_
_entity_poly.entity_id
_entity_poly.type
_entity_poly.pdbx_seq_one_letter_code
_entity_poly.pdbx_strand_id
1 'polypeptide(L)' 'MSNQSLMYKIERLRKQMTDVALKKGITSEESLGISQELDQLLNIYESKKQKKAADENDRNENK' A
#
# COMPACT_ATOMS: atom_id res chain seq x y z
N MET A 1 -8.91 9.46 -4.51
CA MET A 1 -7.76 9.25 -3.59
C MET A 1 -6.46 9.58 -4.31
N SER A 2 -5.77 10.65 -3.89
CA SER A 2 -4.44 11.01 -4.41
C SER A 2 -3.37 10.03 -3.95
N ASN A 3 -2.25 9.92 -4.68
CA ASN A 3 -1.14 9.02 -4.30
C ASN A 3 -0.57 9.36 -2.91
N GLN A 4 -0.56 10.65 -2.53
CA GLN A 4 -0.09 11.09 -1.22
C GLN A 4 -0.99 10.61 -0.07
N SER A 5 -2.31 10.62 -0.26
CA SER A 5 -3.27 10.08 0.71
C SER A 5 -3.10 8.57 0.90
N LEU A 6 -2.83 7.83 -0.18
CA LEU A 6 -2.57 6.39 -0.12
C LEU A 6 -1.27 6.09 0.62
N MET A 7 -0.19 6.82 0.30
CA MET A 7 1.11 6.69 0.96
C MET A 7 1.01 6.95 2.46
N TYR A 8 0.29 8.01 2.86
CA TYR A 8 0.06 8.32 4.27
C TYR A 8 -0.68 7.18 5.00
N LYS A 9 -1.68 6.57 4.35
CA LYS A 9 -2.43 5.45 4.94
C LYS A 9 -1.56 4.22 5.13
N ILE A 10 -0.73 3.88 4.13
CA ILE A 10 0.25 2.78 4.20
C ILE A 10 1.23 2.99 5.36
N GLU A 11 1.81 4.18 5.47
CA GLU A 11 2.77 4.51 6.53
C GLU A 11 2.16 4.45 7.93
N ARG A 12 0.91 4.92 8.08
CA ARG A 12 0.17 4.81 9.34
C ARG A 12 -0.08 3.35 9.71
N LEU A 13 -0.56 2.53 8.78
CA LEU A 13 -0.82 1.11 9.03
C LEU A 13 0.45 0.31 9.31
N ARG A 14 1.57 0.62 8.64
CA ARG A 14 2.86 -0.01 8.91
C ARG A 14 3.31 0.22 10.36
N LYS A 15 3.16 1.44 10.86
CA LYS A 15 3.48 1.76 12.27
C LYS A 15 2.56 1.01 13.22
N GLN A 16 1.25 1.03 12.95
CA GLN A 16 0.27 0.28 13.76
C GLN A 16 0.55 -1.22 13.77
N MET A 17 0.88 -1.83 12.62
CA MET A 17 1.23 -3.25 12.53
C MET A 17 2.43 -3.57 13.41
N THR A 18 3.47 -2.73 13.36
CA THR A 18 4.69 -2.90 14.17
C THR A 18 4.34 -2.83 15.66
N ASP A 19 3.57 -1.84 16.07
CA ASP A 19 3.17 -1.66 17.47
C ASP A 19 2.32 -2.84 17.98
N VAL A 20 1.37 -3.31 17.17
CA VAL A 20 0.50 -4.45 17.54
C VAL A 20 1.28 -5.75 17.53
N ALA A 21 2.16 -5.98 16.55
CA ALA A 21 3.01 -7.17 16.51
C ALA A 21 3.94 -7.26 17.73
N LEU A 22 4.51 -6.12 18.16
CA LEU A 22 5.33 -6.05 19.37
C LEU A 22 4.53 -6.29 20.65
N LYS A 23 3.28 -5.82 20.72
CA LYS A 23 2.44 -5.92 21.92
C LYS A 23 1.67 -7.24 22.05
N LYS A 24 1.18 -7.78 20.92
CA LYS A 24 0.24 -8.90 20.85
C LYS A 24 0.78 -10.11 20.10
N GLY A 25 1.93 -9.96 19.45
CA GLY A 25 2.53 -11.00 18.61
C GLY A 25 2.07 -10.91 17.16
N ILE A 26 2.93 -11.40 16.26
CA ILE A 26 2.72 -11.36 14.80
C ILE A 26 1.54 -12.22 14.33
N THR A 27 1.17 -13.27 15.07
CA THR A 27 0.06 -14.16 14.74
C THR A 27 -1.25 -13.79 15.43
N SER A 28 -1.30 -12.68 16.17
CA SER A 28 -2.57 -12.21 16.73
C SER A 28 -3.54 -11.84 15.62
N GLU A 29 -4.83 -12.06 15.85
CA GLU A 29 -5.89 -11.71 14.88
C GLU A 29 -5.80 -10.24 14.45
N GLU A 30 -5.44 -9.35 15.38
CA GLU A 30 -5.25 -7.93 15.10
C GLU A 30 -4.02 -7.66 14.22
N SER A 31 -2.88 -8.30 14.50
CA SER A 31 -1.69 -8.20 13.63
C SER A 31 -1.97 -8.71 12.23
N LEU A 32 -2.69 -9.84 12.11
CA LEU A 32 -3.08 -10.44 10.84
C LEU A 32 -4.08 -9.55 10.07
N GLY A 33 -5.05 -8.96 10.76
CA GLY A 33 -6.00 -8.02 10.14
C GLY A 33 -5.30 -6.78 9.59
N ILE A 34 -4.36 -6.20 10.36
CA ILE A 34 -3.59 -5.04 9.90
C ILE A 34 -2.67 -5.41 8.72
N SER A 35 -2.04 -6.59 8.74
CA SER A 35 -1.17 -7.02 7.63
C SER A 35 -1.96 -7.19 6.34
N GLN A 36 -3.16 -7.77 6.41
CA GLN A 36 -4.06 -7.92 5.26
C GLN A 36 -4.49 -6.55 4.69
N GLU A 37 -4.86 -5.59 5.54
CA GLU A 37 -5.21 -4.24 5.07
C GLU A 37 -3.99 -3.54 4.43
N LEU A 38 -2.81 -3.69 5.02
CA LEU A 38 -1.58 -3.13 4.48
C LEU A 38 -1.25 -3.69 3.09
N ASP A 39 -1.35 -5.02 2.93
CA ASP A 39 -1.13 -5.69 1.64
C ASP A 39 -2.11 -5.21 0.56
N GLN A 40 -3.40 -5.03 0.89
CA GLN A 40 -4.38 -4.48 -0.04
C GLN A 40 -4.01 -3.07 -0.50
N LEU A 41 -3.55 -2.21 0.40
CA LEU A 41 -3.14 -0.86 0.05
C LEU A 41 -1.87 -0.83 -0.81
N LEU A 42 -0.91 -1.71 -0.52
CA LEU A 42 0.29 -1.89 -1.34
C LEU A 42 -0.06 -2.34 -2.76
N ASN A 43 -0.97 -3.31 -2.89
CA ASN A 43 -1.46 -3.77 -4.19
C ASN A 43 -2.14 -2.65 -4.98
N ILE A 44 -2.95 -1.81 -4.32
CA ILE A 44 -3.57 -0.64 -4.95
C ILE A 44 -2.52 0.38 -5.39
N TYR A 45 -1.50 0.62 -4.56
CA TYR A 45 -0.42 1.55 -4.88
C TYR A 45 0.36 1.08 -6.12
N GLU A 46 0.76 -0.18 -6.14
CA GLU A 46 1.51 -0.76 -7.26
C GLU A 46 0.66 -0.75 -8.54
N SER A 47 -0.62 -1.11 -8.44
CA SER A 47 -1.56 -1.05 -9.57
C SER A 47 -1.68 0.36 -10.16
N LYS A 48 -1.71 1.39 -9.30
CA LYS A 48 -1.74 2.80 -9.75
C LYS A 48 -0.42 3.24 -10.40
N LYS A 49 0.70 2.76 -9.87
CA LYS A 49 2.04 3.02 -10.42
C LYS A 49 2.19 2.39 -11.80
N GLN A 50 1.73 1.16 -11.99
CA GLN A 50 1.75 0.47 -13.29
C GLN A 50 0.87 1.17 -14.33
N LYS A 51 -0.35 1.60 -13.96
CA LYS A 51 -1.21 2.38 -14.87
C LYS A 51 -0.54 3.66 -15.34
N LYS A 52 0.11 4.39 -14.42
CA LYS A 52 0.84 5.61 -14.77
C LYS A 52 1.98 5.35 -15.77
N ALA A 53 2.70 4.22 -15.63
CA ALA A 53 3.77 3.85 -16.56
C ALA A 53 3.24 3.46 -17.95
N ALA A 54 2.08 2.78 -18.02
CA ALA A 54 1.42 2.46 -19.28
C ALA A 54 0.92 3.73 -20.01
N ASP A 55 0.29 4.65 -19.27
CA ASP A 55 -0.19 5.94 -19.82
C ASP A 55 0.95 6.84 -20.33
N GLU A 56 2.17 6.68 -19.81
CA GLU A 56 3.38 7.40 -20.26
C GLU A 56 4.00 6.78 -21.52
N ASN A 57 3.91 5.47 -21.71
CA ASN A 57 4.43 4.78 -22.91
C ASN A 57 3.56 5.06 -24.16
N ASP A 58 2.23 5.09 -24.03
CA ASP A 58 1.33 5.39 -25.15
C ASP A 58 1.53 6.80 -25.75
N ARG A 59 2.14 7.74 -25.00
CA ARG A 59 2.43 9.10 -25.48
C ARG A 59 3.74 9.23 -26.25
N ASN A 60 4.66 8.27 -26.09
CA ASN A 60 6.00 8.35 -26.68
C ASN A 60 6.13 7.62 -28.03
N GLU A 61 5.18 6.77 -28.41
CA GLU A 61 5.21 6.06 -29.70
C GLU A 61 4.63 6.87 -30.88
N ASN A 62 4.13 8.09 -30.64
CA ASN A 62 3.50 8.93 -31.66
C ASN A 62 4.33 10.18 -32.03
N LYS A 63 5.67 10.09 -31.93
CA LYS A 63 6.61 11.15 -32.33
C LYS A 63 7.58 10.71 -33.41
#